data_AF-A0A1E3K0S9-F1
#
_entry.id   AF-A0A1E3K0S9-F1
#
_cell.length_a   1.000
_cell.length_b   1.000
_cell.length_c   1.000
_cell.angle_alpha   90.00
_cell.angle_beta   90.00
_cell.angle_gamma   90.00
#
_symmetry.space_group_name_H-M   'P 1'
#
loop_
_entity.id
_entity.type
_entity.pdbx_description
1 polymer ?
#
loop_
_entity_poly.entity_id
_entity_poly.type
_entity_poly.pdbx_seq_one_letter_code
_entity_poly.pdbx_strand_id
1 'polypeptide(L)'
;MSIKANLEDFTIKVANKDQEKQHALAGYDNWQKGEPFEEYRKVSIRERTEAKWGKEAFVTWVLVRKDDPNGEIYSGCETYRRQGFIKRKGTTDIELGFVYCIASVVTPKAHGRNGYATRFLSLLHRHLSPESTLPPIPASWGEDQPSIPLPAQAAEQIPKAIGSYLWSDVGSSFYSKCSIGEGRPGWVVDDAQCSELVWKILPPATVEGSFSWIHLQDLEDVGSLISARLQSNLRQTDTSQNAVFITDPASPGVLDSVPVKGSWKRPTPEPLPVGIRIPSSSGKKEDDAIVLFAVSCISISDKFLITHISNLSPYQLPLLLSAIDSLASSSTLCPAEGWAWDLGLSGELVDAWKKQAEREVRVRRREEIGGHLLGVAWYGDDEGKLGNGEIWSWA
;
A
#
# COMPACT_ATOMS: atom_id res chain seq x y z
N MET A 1 -22.90 32.15 -9.28
CA MET A 1 -21.74 32.16 -8.36
C MET A 1 -21.94 30.99 -7.41
N SER A 2 -21.07 29.98 -7.45
CA SER A 2 -21.11 28.88 -6.48
C SER A 2 -20.56 29.43 -5.16
N ILE A 3 -21.40 29.45 -4.12
CA ILE A 3 -20.95 29.73 -2.75
C ILE A 3 -19.97 28.62 -2.40
N LYS A 4 -18.70 28.95 -2.20
CA LYS A 4 -17.72 27.98 -1.70
C LYS A 4 -18.25 27.44 -0.38
N ALA A 5 -18.33 26.11 -0.27
CA ALA A 5 -18.75 25.46 0.96
C ALA A 5 -17.87 25.91 2.13
N ASN A 6 -18.49 26.18 3.28
CA ASN A 6 -17.75 26.41 4.51
C ASN A 6 -17.26 25.05 5.03
N LEU A 7 -15.97 24.76 4.86
CA LEU A 7 -15.37 23.47 5.24
C LEU A 7 -15.41 23.21 6.75
N GLU A 8 -15.66 24.26 7.54
CA GLU A 8 -15.92 24.16 8.97
C GLU A 8 -17.22 23.45 9.27
N ASP A 9 -18.21 23.39 8.38
CA ASP A 9 -19.49 22.72 8.66
C ASP A 9 -19.41 21.18 8.55
N PHE A 10 -18.21 20.66 8.26
CA PHE A 10 -17.97 19.25 7.98
C PHE A 10 -17.03 18.62 9.02
N THR A 11 -17.28 17.33 9.26
CA THR A 11 -16.51 16.47 10.17
C THR A 11 -16.41 15.07 9.60
N ILE A 12 -15.48 14.27 10.12
CA ILE A 12 -15.32 12.88 9.72
C ILE A 12 -15.94 11.93 10.76
N LYS A 13 -16.28 10.72 10.31
CA LYS A 13 -16.68 9.60 11.16
C LYS A 13 -16.43 8.28 10.45
N VAL A 14 -16.55 7.19 11.19
CA VAL A 14 -16.71 5.85 10.63
C VAL A 14 -18.08 5.76 9.94
N ALA A 15 -18.09 5.25 8.71
CA ALA A 15 -19.31 5.15 7.90
C ALA A 15 -20.33 4.21 8.53
N ASN A 16 -21.62 4.56 8.41
CA ASN A 16 -22.71 3.59 8.57
C ASN A 16 -22.90 2.78 7.27
N LYS A 17 -23.77 1.76 7.28
CA LYS A 17 -23.98 0.86 6.11
C LYS A 17 -24.41 1.59 4.83
N ASP A 18 -25.23 2.63 4.96
CA ASP A 18 -25.67 3.42 3.80
C ASP A 18 -24.52 4.26 3.25
N GLN A 19 -23.71 4.85 4.12
CA GLN A 19 -22.52 5.62 3.76
C GLN A 19 -21.43 4.73 3.15
N GLU A 20 -21.28 3.48 3.61
CA GLU A 20 -20.41 2.48 2.95
C GLU A 20 -20.87 2.19 1.53
N LYS A 21 -22.19 2.07 1.30
CA LYS A 21 -22.73 1.90 -0.04
C LYS A 21 -22.50 3.14 -0.91
N GLN A 22 -22.66 4.35 -0.35
CA GLN A 22 -22.35 5.60 -1.07
C GLN A 22 -20.88 5.70 -1.44
N HIS A 23 -19.97 5.31 -0.54
CA HIS A 23 -18.52 5.28 -0.80
C HIS A 23 -18.18 4.29 -1.93
N ALA A 24 -18.75 3.09 -1.89
CA ALA A 24 -18.59 2.11 -2.96
C ALA A 24 -19.13 2.62 -4.31
N LEU A 25 -20.29 3.29 -4.33
CA LEU A 25 -20.84 3.90 -5.55
C LEU A 25 -19.93 5.00 -6.10
N ALA A 26 -19.41 5.86 -5.24
CA ALA A 26 -18.48 6.90 -5.65
C ALA A 26 -17.18 6.32 -6.22
N GLY A 27 -16.67 5.24 -5.62
CA GLY A 27 -15.49 4.53 -6.12
C GLY A 27 -15.74 3.86 -7.48
N TYR A 28 -16.87 3.16 -7.62
CA TYR A 28 -17.32 2.56 -8.87
C TYR A 28 -17.30 3.56 -10.03
N ASP A 29 -17.82 4.76 -9.78
CA ASP A 29 -17.91 5.84 -10.75
C ASP A 29 -16.56 6.31 -11.33
N ASN A 30 -15.45 6.01 -10.64
CA ASN A 30 -14.09 6.38 -11.02
C ASN A 30 -13.25 5.17 -11.49
N TRP A 31 -13.48 3.99 -10.91
CA TRP A 31 -12.60 2.83 -11.08
C TRP A 31 -13.28 1.63 -11.72
N GLN A 32 -14.57 1.70 -12.07
CA GLN A 32 -15.23 0.60 -12.78
C GLN A 32 -14.50 0.31 -14.09
N LYS A 33 -13.97 -0.91 -14.22
CA LYS A 33 -13.28 -1.38 -15.42
C LYS A 33 -14.23 -2.18 -16.32
N GLY A 34 -15.45 -1.68 -16.51
CA GLY A 34 -16.53 -2.33 -17.28
C GLY A 34 -17.31 -3.39 -16.51
N GLU A 35 -17.07 -3.55 -15.21
CA GLU A 35 -17.80 -4.48 -14.34
C GLU A 35 -19.12 -3.85 -13.86
N PRO A 36 -20.22 -4.62 -13.67
CA PRO A 36 -21.43 -4.11 -13.03
C PRO A 36 -21.20 -3.72 -11.56
N PHE A 37 -21.95 -2.73 -11.05
CA PHE A 37 -21.80 -2.23 -9.67
C PHE A 37 -21.88 -3.34 -8.60
N GLU A 38 -22.79 -4.30 -8.75
CA GLU A 38 -22.92 -5.37 -7.76
C GLU A 38 -21.68 -6.28 -7.72
N GLU A 39 -21.01 -6.51 -8.85
CA GLU A 39 -19.75 -7.28 -8.88
C GLU A 39 -18.61 -6.47 -8.26
N TYR A 40 -18.50 -5.18 -8.59
CA TYR A 40 -17.55 -4.27 -7.96
C TYR A 40 -17.72 -4.27 -6.43
N ARG A 41 -18.97 -4.16 -5.96
CA ARG A 41 -19.30 -4.10 -4.54
C ARG A 41 -19.06 -5.44 -3.83
N LYS A 42 -19.30 -6.58 -4.48
CA LYS A 42 -18.99 -7.90 -3.92
C LYS A 42 -17.54 -8.02 -3.48
N VAL A 43 -16.60 -7.49 -4.28
CA VAL A 43 -15.17 -7.48 -3.90
C VAL A 43 -14.95 -6.72 -2.58
N SER A 44 -15.48 -5.50 -2.45
CA SER A 44 -15.33 -4.72 -1.20
C SER A 44 -15.98 -5.43 0.01
N ILE A 45 -17.17 -6.02 -0.17
CA ILE A 45 -17.81 -6.82 0.89
C ILE A 45 -16.90 -7.98 1.29
N ARG A 46 -16.38 -8.72 0.31
CA ARG A 46 -15.49 -9.86 0.53
C ARG A 46 -14.23 -9.48 1.30
N GLU A 47 -13.63 -8.33 0.99
CA GLU A 47 -12.49 -7.82 1.75
C GLU A 47 -12.83 -7.62 3.23
N ARG A 48 -14.00 -7.05 3.51
CA ARG A 48 -14.44 -6.76 4.88
C ARG A 48 -14.86 -8.00 5.67
N THR A 49 -15.37 -9.04 5.00
CA THR A 49 -15.97 -10.18 5.70
C THR A 49 -15.10 -11.43 5.69
N GLU A 50 -14.30 -11.63 4.64
CA GLU A 50 -13.55 -12.87 4.41
C GLU A 50 -12.03 -12.68 4.47
N ALA A 51 -11.51 -11.53 4.03
CA ALA A 51 -10.07 -11.35 3.93
C ALA A 51 -9.39 -11.16 5.28
N LYS A 52 -8.26 -11.86 5.49
CA LYS A 52 -7.41 -11.72 6.69
C LYS A 52 -6.94 -10.28 6.91
N TRP A 53 -6.65 -9.56 5.81
CA TRP A 53 -6.20 -8.16 5.87
C TRP A 53 -7.33 -7.15 6.07
N GLY A 54 -8.60 -7.58 6.02
CA GLY A 54 -9.74 -6.68 6.08
C GLY A 54 -10.64 -6.90 7.30
N LYS A 55 -10.98 -8.14 7.62
CA LYS A 55 -11.99 -8.53 8.63
C LYS A 55 -11.91 -7.78 9.97
N GLU A 56 -10.71 -7.46 10.44
CA GLU A 56 -10.48 -6.79 11.73
C GLU A 56 -9.59 -5.54 11.60
N ALA A 57 -9.28 -5.13 10.38
CA ALA A 57 -8.31 -4.07 10.10
C ALA A 57 -8.85 -3.00 9.16
N PHE A 58 -9.94 -3.29 8.44
CA PHE A 58 -10.58 -2.41 7.47
C PHE A 58 -11.56 -1.48 8.18
N VAL A 59 -11.47 -0.18 7.90
CA VAL A 59 -12.48 0.82 8.31
C VAL A 59 -12.79 1.78 7.16
N THR A 60 -14.07 2.03 6.88
CA THR A 60 -14.48 3.14 5.99
C THR A 60 -14.63 4.42 6.79
N TRP A 61 -14.05 5.48 6.27
CA TRP A 61 -14.17 6.83 6.80
C TRP A 61 -14.90 7.71 5.80
N VAL A 62 -15.76 8.59 6.31
CA VAL A 62 -16.54 9.51 5.48
C VAL A 62 -16.53 10.91 6.08
N LEU A 63 -16.51 11.90 5.20
CA LEU A 63 -16.78 13.30 5.51
C LEU A 63 -18.28 13.56 5.36
N VAL A 64 -18.87 14.13 6.40
CA VAL A 64 -20.31 14.41 6.51
C VAL A 64 -20.51 15.82 7.05
N ARG A 65 -21.73 16.35 6.89
CA ARG A 65 -22.11 17.59 7.57
C ARG A 65 -22.28 17.34 9.07
N LYS A 66 -21.94 18.34 9.88
CA LYS A 66 -22.12 18.29 11.34
C LYS A 66 -23.60 18.19 11.75
N ASP A 67 -24.49 18.86 11.02
CA ASP A 67 -25.94 18.87 11.29
C ASP A 67 -26.69 17.67 10.72
N ASP A 68 -26.04 16.88 9.86
CA ASP A 68 -26.57 15.62 9.33
C ASP A 68 -25.46 14.54 9.23
N PRO A 69 -24.97 14.01 10.37
CA PRO A 69 -23.85 13.07 10.38
C PRO A 69 -24.20 11.67 9.84
N ASN A 70 -25.48 11.40 9.55
CA ASN A 70 -25.93 10.11 9.00
C ASN A 70 -26.39 10.21 7.54
N GLY A 71 -26.42 11.42 6.97
CA GLY A 71 -26.81 11.67 5.59
C GLY A 71 -25.73 11.35 4.57
N GLU A 72 -25.69 12.17 3.52
CA GLU A 72 -24.80 11.96 2.37
C GLU A 72 -23.31 12.13 2.71
N ILE A 73 -22.46 11.42 1.96
CA ILE A 73 -21.01 11.58 2.06
C ILE A 73 -20.51 12.68 1.10
N TYR A 74 -19.51 13.42 1.54
CA TYR A 74 -18.85 14.47 0.74
C TYR A 74 -17.45 14.08 0.31
N SER A 75 -16.85 13.11 1.00
CA SER A 75 -15.63 12.41 0.62
C SER A 75 -15.53 11.15 1.48
N GLY A 76 -14.72 10.18 1.09
CA GLY A 76 -14.40 9.05 1.95
C GLY A 76 -13.12 8.34 1.54
N CYS A 77 -12.64 7.45 2.41
CA CYS A 77 -11.54 6.53 2.14
C CYS A 77 -11.69 5.27 2.98
N GLU A 78 -10.78 4.34 2.74
CA GLU A 78 -10.63 3.11 3.49
C GLU A 78 -9.29 3.16 4.21
N THR A 79 -9.24 2.64 5.42
CA THR A 79 -7.99 2.49 6.18
C THR A 79 -7.79 1.04 6.56
N TYR A 80 -6.58 0.56 6.38
CA TYR A 80 -6.17 -0.80 6.73
C TYR A 80 -5.09 -0.75 7.80
N ARG A 81 -5.45 -1.17 9.02
CA ARG A 81 -4.52 -1.26 10.15
C ARG A 81 -3.54 -2.43 9.97
N ARG A 82 -2.25 -2.16 10.06
CA ARG A 82 -1.15 -3.14 10.00
C ARG A 82 -0.30 -3.07 11.26
N GLN A 83 0.32 -4.19 11.61
CA GLN A 83 1.45 -4.17 12.54
C GLN A 83 2.68 -3.58 11.85
N GLY A 84 3.56 -2.98 12.63
CA GLY A 84 4.79 -2.40 12.12
C GLY A 84 5.85 -2.25 13.20
N PHE A 85 7.04 -1.92 12.73
CA PHE A 85 8.22 -1.69 13.55
C PHE A 85 8.66 -0.24 13.40
N ILE A 86 9.24 0.31 14.47
CA ILE A 86 9.95 1.57 14.41
C ILE A 86 11.28 1.49 15.14
N LYS A 87 12.31 2.05 14.51
CA LYS A 87 13.55 2.45 15.17
C LYS A 87 13.59 3.97 15.22
N ARG A 88 13.54 4.52 16.43
CA ARG A 88 13.53 5.97 16.67
C ARG A 88 14.87 6.60 16.30
N LYS A 89 14.86 7.92 16.15
CA LYS A 89 16.08 8.68 15.91
C LYS A 89 17.08 8.47 17.05
N GLY A 90 18.30 8.05 16.70
CA GLY A 90 19.43 7.87 17.61
C GLY A 90 19.32 6.67 18.58
N THR A 91 18.31 5.81 18.45
CA THR A 91 18.16 4.63 19.30
C THR A 91 18.65 3.35 18.62
N THR A 92 18.89 2.31 19.41
CA THR A 92 19.18 0.94 18.92
C THR A 92 17.96 0.04 18.90
N ASP A 93 16.96 0.38 19.73
CA ASP A 93 15.81 -0.48 20.00
C ASP A 93 14.74 -0.36 18.91
N ILE A 94 14.04 -1.47 18.71
CA ILE A 94 12.86 -1.54 17.85
C ILE A 94 11.62 -1.58 18.73
N GLU A 95 10.69 -0.65 18.49
CA GLU A 95 9.37 -0.64 19.10
C GLU A 95 8.35 -1.23 18.13
N LEU A 96 7.32 -1.87 18.69
CA LEU A 96 6.14 -2.32 17.94
C LEU A 96 5.09 -1.21 17.90
N GLY A 97 4.31 -1.17 16.82
CA GLY A 97 3.11 -0.36 16.78
C GLY A 97 2.32 -0.55 15.50
N PHE A 98 1.46 0.42 15.19
CA PHE A 98 0.53 0.31 14.07
C PHE A 98 0.91 1.24 12.92
N VAL A 99 0.75 0.75 11.70
CA VAL A 99 0.87 1.53 10.47
C VAL A 99 -0.43 1.41 9.70
N TYR A 100 -0.89 2.49 9.08
CA TYR A 100 -2.11 2.47 8.28
C TYR A 100 -1.82 2.62 6.79
N CYS A 101 -2.34 1.70 5.99
CA CYS A 101 -2.50 1.93 4.55
C CYS A 101 -3.82 2.66 4.33
N ILE A 102 -3.77 3.78 3.61
CA ILE A 102 -4.96 4.55 3.21
C ILE A 102 -5.25 4.22 1.74
N ALA A 103 -6.49 3.83 1.45
CA ALA A 103 -6.90 3.41 0.12
C ALA A 103 -8.26 4.01 -0.26
N SER A 104 -8.63 3.86 -1.54
CA SER A 104 -9.96 4.18 -2.06
C SER A 104 -10.45 5.58 -1.68
N VAL A 105 -9.54 6.57 -1.70
CA VAL A 105 -9.89 7.98 -1.48
C VAL A 105 -10.76 8.45 -2.62
N VAL A 106 -11.99 8.87 -2.31
CA VAL A 106 -12.95 9.30 -3.32
C VAL A 106 -13.80 10.46 -2.83
N THR A 107 -14.08 11.37 -3.74
CA THR A 107 -15.09 12.42 -3.59
C THR A 107 -16.18 12.16 -4.64
N PRO A 108 -17.46 12.05 -4.24
CA PRO A 108 -18.55 11.93 -5.21
C PRO A 108 -18.49 13.06 -6.25
N LYS A 109 -18.77 12.76 -7.53
CA LYS A 109 -18.61 13.72 -8.64
C LYS A 109 -19.33 15.04 -8.40
N ALA A 110 -20.53 14.99 -7.80
CA ALA A 110 -21.32 16.16 -7.45
C ALA A 110 -20.63 17.11 -6.46
N HIS A 111 -19.70 16.59 -5.65
CA HIS A 111 -19.02 17.30 -4.57
C HIS A 111 -17.55 17.65 -4.92
N GLY A 112 -17.09 17.29 -6.11
CA GLY A 112 -15.72 17.52 -6.56
C GLY A 112 -15.28 18.99 -6.55
N ARG A 113 -13.97 19.22 -6.42
CA ARG A 113 -13.32 20.55 -6.46
C ARG A 113 -13.75 21.55 -5.38
N ASN A 114 -14.42 21.10 -4.32
CA ASN A 114 -14.80 21.94 -3.17
C ASN A 114 -13.83 21.86 -1.98
N GLY A 115 -12.74 21.09 -2.08
CA GLY A 115 -11.76 20.92 -0.99
C GLY A 115 -12.14 19.85 0.04
N TYR A 116 -13.26 19.14 -0.15
CA TYR A 116 -13.73 18.10 0.78
C TYR A 116 -12.71 16.97 1.00
N ALA A 117 -12.08 16.42 -0.04
CA ALA A 117 -11.04 15.41 0.14
C ALA A 117 -9.86 15.92 0.98
N THR A 118 -9.39 17.14 0.70
CA THR A 118 -8.29 17.74 1.47
C THR A 118 -8.68 17.90 2.93
N ARG A 119 -9.87 18.44 3.19
CA ARG A 119 -10.43 18.60 4.54
C ARG A 119 -10.55 17.27 5.28
N PHE A 120 -11.18 16.30 4.63
CA PHE A 120 -11.41 14.95 5.14
C PHE A 120 -10.11 14.27 5.58
N LEU A 121 -9.12 14.24 4.69
CA LEU A 121 -7.86 13.55 4.97
C LEU A 121 -7.02 14.28 6.03
N SER A 122 -7.10 15.61 6.08
CA SER A 122 -6.43 16.38 7.11
C SER A 122 -7.01 16.10 8.51
N LEU A 123 -8.33 15.93 8.60
CA LEU A 123 -8.99 15.49 9.83
C LEU A 123 -8.64 14.04 10.18
N LEU A 124 -8.51 13.15 9.18
CA LEU A 124 -8.19 11.74 9.37
C LEU A 124 -6.83 11.57 10.07
N HIS A 125 -5.82 12.37 9.71
CA HIS A 125 -4.53 12.37 10.39
C HIS A 125 -4.68 12.54 11.91
N ARG A 126 -5.56 13.42 12.37
CA ARG A 126 -5.77 13.66 13.81
C ARG A 126 -6.42 12.48 14.53
N HIS A 127 -7.25 11.71 13.83
CA HIS A 127 -7.80 10.47 14.37
C HIS A 127 -6.73 9.37 14.48
N LEU A 128 -5.82 9.27 13.52
CA LEU A 128 -4.78 8.23 13.49
C LEU A 128 -3.55 8.57 14.33
N SER A 129 -3.20 9.85 14.47
CA SER A 129 -1.96 10.27 15.17
C SER A 129 -2.10 10.23 16.70
N PRO A 130 -1.01 9.97 17.43
CA PRO A 130 -0.94 10.22 18.87
C PRO A 130 -1.20 11.69 19.19
N GLU A 131 -1.96 11.98 20.25
CA GLU A 131 -2.27 13.36 20.63
C GLU A 131 -1.01 14.15 21.02
N SER A 132 -0.03 13.47 21.62
CA SER A 132 1.23 14.06 22.09
C SER A 132 2.13 14.60 20.97
N THR A 133 1.93 14.16 19.72
CA THR A 133 2.77 14.56 18.58
C THR A 133 2.03 15.41 17.56
N LEU A 134 0.73 15.67 17.79
CA LEU A 134 -0.09 16.44 16.86
C LEU A 134 0.35 17.92 16.84
N PRO A 135 0.58 18.50 15.66
CA PRO A 135 0.77 19.94 15.55
C PRO A 135 -0.54 20.69 15.89
N PRO A 136 -0.43 22.01 16.17
CA PRO A 136 -1.58 22.88 16.33
C PRO A 136 -2.53 22.81 15.14
N ILE A 137 -3.80 23.12 15.38
CA ILE A 137 -4.80 23.23 14.32
C ILE A 137 -4.53 24.52 13.55
N PRO A 138 -4.39 24.50 12.21
CA PRO A 138 -4.24 25.71 11.42
C PRO A 138 -5.41 26.67 11.64
N ALA A 139 -5.15 27.97 11.78
CA ALA A 139 -6.21 28.98 11.93
C ALA A 139 -7.23 28.95 10.77
N SER A 140 -6.78 28.57 9.57
CA SER A 140 -7.63 28.43 8.38
C SER A 140 -8.67 27.31 8.47
N TRP A 141 -8.59 26.44 9.49
CA TRP A 141 -9.55 25.39 9.71
C TRP A 141 -10.71 25.83 10.59
N GLY A 142 -10.59 26.93 11.33
CA GLY A 142 -11.54 27.39 12.34
C GLY A 142 -11.25 26.86 13.74
N GLU A 143 -11.52 27.66 14.78
CA GLU A 143 -11.19 27.37 16.19
C GLU A 143 -12.04 26.21 16.76
N ASP A 144 -13.29 26.09 16.34
CA ASP A 144 -14.23 25.06 16.77
C ASP A 144 -14.24 23.87 15.80
N GLN A 145 -13.24 22.99 15.96
CA GLN A 145 -13.17 21.70 15.26
C GLN A 145 -13.82 20.60 16.09
N PRO A 146 -15.15 20.38 16.05
CA PRO A 146 -15.73 19.25 16.72
C PRO A 146 -15.24 17.98 16.02
N SER A 147 -14.43 17.19 16.73
CA SER A 147 -14.30 15.78 16.42
C SER A 147 -15.60 15.12 16.86
N ILE A 148 -16.30 14.42 15.97
CA ILE A 148 -17.26 13.42 16.44
C ILE A 148 -16.42 12.35 17.14
N PRO A 149 -16.54 12.18 18.48
CA PRO A 149 -15.77 11.17 19.17
C PRO A 149 -16.13 9.80 18.59
N LEU A 150 -15.10 8.98 18.36
CA LEU A 150 -15.32 7.59 17.98
C LEU A 150 -16.09 6.90 19.11
N PRO A 151 -17.13 6.11 18.80
CA PRO A 151 -17.71 5.21 19.80
C PRO A 151 -16.59 4.40 20.46
N ALA A 152 -16.64 4.18 21.77
CA ALA A 152 -15.55 3.51 22.50
C ALA A 152 -15.11 2.18 21.87
N GLN A 153 -16.08 1.39 21.39
CA GLN A 153 -15.85 0.13 20.68
C GLN A 153 -15.08 0.31 19.36
N ALA A 154 -15.31 1.41 18.63
CA ALA A 154 -14.57 1.74 17.42
C ALA A 154 -13.17 2.29 17.73
N ALA A 155 -13.02 3.04 18.84
CA ALA A 155 -11.73 3.54 19.28
C ALA A 155 -10.74 2.41 19.61
N GLU A 156 -11.21 1.30 20.20
CA GLU A 156 -10.38 0.11 20.44
C GLU A 156 -9.90 -0.56 19.14
N GLN A 157 -10.67 -0.45 18.06
CA GLN A 157 -10.31 -0.99 16.74
C GLN A 157 -9.38 -0.07 15.95
N ILE A 158 -9.22 1.19 16.38
CA ILE A 158 -8.44 2.22 15.69
C ILE A 158 -7.35 2.73 16.65
N PRO A 159 -6.35 1.91 16.98
CA PRO A 159 -5.21 2.35 17.78
C PRO A 159 -4.43 3.45 17.06
N LYS A 160 -3.73 4.27 17.85
CA LYS A 160 -2.86 5.32 17.32
C LYS A 160 -1.70 4.73 16.54
N ALA A 161 -1.34 5.40 15.46
CA ALA A 161 -0.40 4.93 14.47
C ALA A 161 0.98 5.57 14.66
N ILE A 162 2.01 4.83 14.28
CA ILE A 162 3.38 5.31 14.08
C ILE A 162 3.44 6.24 12.85
N GLY A 163 2.71 5.85 11.79
CA GLY A 163 2.64 6.56 10.53
C GLY A 163 1.56 5.97 9.63
N SER A 164 1.40 6.54 8.45
CA SER A 164 0.54 5.99 7.40
C SER A 164 1.12 6.21 6.02
N TYR A 165 0.67 5.42 5.06
CA TYR A 165 1.05 5.57 3.67
C TYR A 165 -0.12 5.34 2.74
N LEU A 166 0.02 5.79 1.50
CA LEU A 166 -0.92 5.58 0.41
C LEU A 166 -0.20 5.51 -0.92
N TRP A 167 -0.90 5.00 -1.93
CA TRP A 167 -0.43 4.97 -3.31
C TRP A 167 -1.24 5.95 -4.16
N SER A 168 -0.61 7.04 -4.57
CA SER A 168 -1.25 8.18 -5.22
C SER A 168 -1.32 8.01 -6.74
N ASP A 169 -2.55 8.04 -7.27
CA ASP A 169 -2.81 8.14 -8.71
C ASP A 169 -3.05 9.58 -9.20
N VAL A 170 -2.98 10.56 -8.28
CA VAL A 170 -3.27 11.98 -8.54
C VAL A 170 -2.05 12.88 -8.35
N GLY A 171 -0.86 12.29 -8.32
CA GLY A 171 0.42 12.99 -8.19
C GLY A 171 0.92 13.16 -6.77
N SER A 172 2.15 13.65 -6.67
CA SER A 172 2.91 13.88 -5.45
C SER A 172 2.44 15.09 -4.64
N SER A 173 1.77 16.05 -5.29
CA SER A 173 1.42 17.34 -4.67
C SER A 173 0.06 17.39 -3.98
N PHE A 174 -0.85 16.46 -4.29
CA PHE A 174 -2.22 16.53 -3.75
C PHE A 174 -2.24 16.15 -2.27
N TYR A 175 -1.74 14.96 -1.94
CA TYR A 175 -1.81 14.41 -0.59
C TYR A 175 -0.88 15.11 0.42
N SER A 176 0.19 15.75 -0.06
CA SER A 176 1.06 16.57 0.81
C SER A 176 0.35 17.81 1.34
N LYS A 177 -0.66 18.32 0.62
CA LYS A 177 -1.51 19.45 1.05
C LYS A 177 -2.57 19.05 2.08
N CYS A 178 -2.81 17.77 2.28
CA CYS A 178 -3.71 17.25 3.32
C CYS A 178 -3.01 17.31 4.68
N SER A 179 -2.68 18.51 5.17
CA SER A 179 -1.77 18.71 6.30
C SER A 179 -2.24 18.00 7.56
N ILE A 180 -1.30 17.41 8.32
CA ILE A 180 -1.56 16.86 9.66
C ILE A 180 -1.97 17.97 10.64
N GLY A 181 -1.45 19.17 10.42
CA GLY A 181 -1.84 20.43 11.06
C GLY A 181 -0.84 21.53 10.71
N GLU A 182 -0.71 22.55 11.56
CA GLU A 182 0.09 23.72 11.24
C GLU A 182 1.55 23.37 10.94
N GLY A 183 2.03 23.80 9.77
CA GLY A 183 3.41 23.60 9.32
C GLY A 183 3.80 22.16 8.96
N ARG A 184 2.91 21.15 9.13
CA ARG A 184 3.23 19.74 8.86
C ARG A 184 2.44 19.21 7.67
N PRO A 185 3.10 18.80 6.56
CA PRO A 185 2.41 18.25 5.40
C PRO A 185 1.72 16.92 5.72
N GLY A 186 0.84 16.48 4.81
CA GLY A 186 0.18 15.17 4.88
C GLY A 186 1.10 14.04 4.44
N TRP A 187 0.75 13.38 3.33
CA TRP A 187 1.61 12.35 2.74
C TRP A 187 2.57 12.96 1.73
N VAL A 188 3.87 12.78 1.97
CA VAL A 188 4.96 13.27 1.12
C VAL A 188 5.55 12.10 0.32
N VAL A 189 5.86 12.34 -0.95
CA VAL A 189 6.49 11.36 -1.84
C VAL A 189 8.00 11.46 -1.73
N ASP A 190 8.67 10.34 -1.49
CA ASP A 190 10.10 10.18 -1.71
C ASP A 190 10.34 9.56 -3.09
N ASP A 191 10.97 10.33 -3.98
CA ASP A 191 11.26 9.91 -5.34
C ASP A 191 12.18 8.69 -5.40
N ALA A 192 13.02 8.48 -4.37
CA ALA A 192 13.88 7.31 -4.28
C ALA A 192 13.07 6.00 -4.19
N GLN A 193 11.87 6.05 -3.61
CA GLN A 193 10.95 4.91 -3.46
C GLN A 193 9.94 4.77 -4.60
N CYS A 194 10.02 5.64 -5.60
CA CYS A 194 9.06 5.69 -6.70
C CYS A 194 9.66 5.23 -8.04
N SER A 195 10.73 4.44 -8.02
CA SER A 195 11.24 3.78 -9.23
C SER A 195 10.37 2.61 -9.68
N GLU A 196 10.34 2.36 -10.98
CA GLU A 196 9.83 1.13 -11.59
C GLU A 196 10.88 0.50 -12.52
N LEU A 197 10.81 -0.83 -12.61
CA LEU A 197 11.51 -1.64 -13.60
C LEU A 197 10.48 -2.48 -14.36
N VAL A 198 10.43 -2.31 -15.67
CA VAL A 198 9.58 -3.08 -16.60
C VAL A 198 10.47 -3.92 -17.51
N TRP A 199 10.10 -5.17 -17.74
CA TRP A 199 10.80 -6.06 -18.67
C TRP A 199 9.82 -6.90 -19.49
N LYS A 200 10.30 -7.39 -20.63
CA LYS A 200 9.57 -8.30 -21.51
C LYS A 200 9.61 -9.74 -20.97
N ILE A 201 8.45 -10.38 -20.95
CA ILE A 201 8.33 -11.83 -20.71
C ILE A 201 8.72 -12.56 -21.99
N LEU A 202 9.62 -13.53 -21.87
CA LEU A 202 10.14 -14.30 -22.99
C LEU A 202 9.50 -15.68 -23.04
N PRO A 203 9.58 -16.39 -24.19
CA PRO A 203 9.25 -17.80 -24.24
C PRO A 203 10.06 -18.60 -23.21
N PRO A 204 9.52 -19.69 -22.64
CA PRO A 204 10.21 -20.47 -21.63
C PRO A 204 11.55 -21.00 -22.14
N ALA A 205 12.61 -20.75 -21.37
CA ALA A 205 13.94 -21.28 -21.63
C ALA A 205 14.44 -22.03 -20.39
N THR A 206 15.10 -23.16 -20.60
CA THR A 206 15.68 -23.94 -19.49
C THR A 206 16.94 -23.25 -18.98
N VAL A 207 16.95 -22.92 -17.70
CA VAL A 207 18.13 -22.42 -16.99
C VAL A 207 18.46 -23.40 -15.87
N GLU A 208 19.74 -23.73 -15.71
CA GLU A 208 20.20 -24.61 -14.64
C GLU A 208 20.00 -23.95 -13.27
N GLY A 209 19.54 -24.74 -12.29
CA GLY A 209 19.34 -24.30 -10.92
C GLY A 209 18.16 -25.00 -10.26
N SER A 210 17.99 -24.78 -8.96
CA SER A 210 16.86 -25.27 -8.19
C SER A 210 16.08 -24.12 -7.58
N PHE A 211 14.78 -24.27 -7.53
CA PHE A 211 13.87 -23.36 -6.84
C PHE A 211 12.62 -24.13 -6.39
N SER A 212 11.86 -23.52 -5.50
CA SER A 212 10.53 -24.00 -5.11
C SER A 212 9.51 -22.88 -5.24
N TRP A 213 8.32 -23.21 -5.73
CA TRP A 213 7.19 -22.30 -5.72
C TRP A 213 6.70 -22.04 -4.28
N ILE A 214 6.24 -20.81 -4.04
CA ILE A 214 5.56 -20.39 -2.82
C ILE A 214 4.08 -20.22 -3.17
N HIS A 215 3.20 -20.82 -2.39
CA HIS A 215 1.75 -20.70 -2.52
C HIS A 215 1.14 -19.92 -1.33
N LEU A 216 -0.15 -19.60 -1.41
CA LEU A 216 -0.83 -18.80 -0.39
C LEU A 216 -0.70 -19.38 1.03
N GLN A 217 -0.75 -20.71 1.17
CA GLN A 217 -0.59 -21.38 2.46
C GLN A 217 0.81 -21.23 3.06
N ASP A 218 1.83 -20.92 2.25
CA ASP A 218 3.21 -20.78 2.70
C ASP A 218 3.51 -19.36 3.19
N LEU A 219 2.61 -18.39 2.96
CA LEU A 219 2.87 -16.97 3.22
C LEU A 219 3.01 -16.62 4.70
N GLU A 220 2.44 -17.41 5.62
CA GLU A 220 2.60 -17.19 7.06
C GLU A 220 4.05 -17.45 7.51
N ASP A 221 4.62 -18.59 7.09
CA ASP A 221 6.02 -18.95 7.34
C ASP A 221 6.98 -18.01 6.62
N VAL A 222 6.66 -17.65 5.37
CA VAL A 222 7.47 -16.72 4.58
C VAL A 222 7.43 -15.32 5.19
N GLY A 223 6.27 -14.84 5.60
CA GLY A 223 6.09 -13.54 6.26
C GLY A 223 6.86 -13.45 7.56
N SER A 224 6.84 -14.51 8.38
CA SER A 224 7.64 -14.61 9.61
C SER A 224 9.14 -14.51 9.34
N LEU A 225 9.63 -15.18 8.29
CA LEU A 225 11.02 -15.14 7.90
C LEU A 225 11.44 -13.74 7.40
N ILE A 226 10.63 -13.13 6.53
CA ILE A 226 10.89 -11.76 6.02
C ILE A 226 10.83 -10.76 7.19
N SER A 227 9.89 -10.90 8.11
CA SER A 227 9.76 -10.05 9.30
C SER A 227 11.05 -10.07 10.15
N ALA A 228 11.59 -11.27 10.42
CA ALA A 228 12.84 -11.41 11.16
C ALA A 228 14.02 -10.73 10.44
N ARG A 229 14.11 -10.87 9.11
CA ARG A 229 15.13 -10.18 8.29
C ARG A 229 14.97 -8.66 8.34
N LEU A 230 13.76 -8.16 8.17
CA LEU A 230 13.49 -6.71 8.22
C LEU A 230 13.81 -6.12 9.58
N GLN A 231 13.50 -6.81 10.68
CA GLN A 231 13.92 -6.37 12.01
C GLN A 231 15.45 -6.38 12.16
N SER A 232 16.14 -7.40 11.64
CA SER A 232 17.62 -7.44 11.65
C SER A 232 18.21 -6.26 10.89
N ASN A 233 17.71 -5.99 9.67
CA ASN A 233 18.13 -4.86 8.86
C ASN A 233 17.83 -3.53 9.56
N LEU A 234 16.64 -3.39 10.13
CA LEU A 234 16.24 -2.18 10.85
C LEU A 234 17.15 -1.90 12.05
N ARG A 235 17.58 -2.93 12.81
CA ARG A 235 18.59 -2.77 13.88
C ARG A 235 19.90 -2.19 13.37
N GLN A 236 20.29 -2.51 12.13
CA GLN A 236 21.53 -2.03 11.50
C GLN A 236 21.38 -0.69 10.79
N THR A 237 20.16 -0.25 10.46
CA THR A 237 19.89 1.02 9.79
C THR A 237 20.38 2.21 10.63
N ASP A 238 21.10 3.15 10.02
CA ASP A 238 21.46 4.41 10.66
C ASP A 238 20.22 5.30 10.86
N THR A 239 19.89 5.55 12.12
CA THR A 239 18.81 6.46 12.52
C THR A 239 19.34 7.72 13.21
N SER A 240 20.60 8.08 13.01
CA SER A 240 21.20 9.29 13.61
C SER A 240 20.45 10.58 13.24
N GLN A 241 19.94 10.65 12.01
CA GLN A 241 19.21 11.82 11.50
C GLN A 241 17.69 11.69 11.57
N ASN A 242 17.16 10.49 11.33
CA ASN A 242 15.73 10.24 11.14
C ASN A 242 15.30 8.95 11.82
N ALA A 243 14.06 8.92 12.31
CA ALA A 243 13.39 7.67 12.63
C ALA A 243 13.07 6.88 11.34
N VAL A 244 13.02 5.55 11.45
CA VAL A 244 12.59 4.68 10.36
C VAL A 244 11.51 3.75 10.87
N PHE A 245 10.38 3.73 10.18
CA PHE A 245 9.31 2.77 10.43
C PHE A 245 9.05 1.91 9.21
N ILE A 246 8.53 0.70 9.41
CA ILE A 246 8.20 -0.26 8.35
C ILE A 246 6.93 -1.01 8.71
N THR A 247 6.19 -1.45 7.69
CA THR A 247 5.09 -2.41 7.90
C THR A 247 5.70 -3.79 8.20
N ASP A 248 5.07 -4.55 9.10
CA ASP A 248 5.47 -5.93 9.34
C ASP A 248 4.85 -6.85 8.28
N PRO A 249 5.65 -7.57 7.46
CA PRO A 249 5.12 -8.53 6.48
C PRO A 249 4.43 -9.74 7.15
N ALA A 250 4.69 -10.00 8.44
CA ALA A 250 3.94 -10.99 9.22
C ALA A 250 2.58 -10.46 9.71
N SER A 251 2.25 -9.18 9.47
CA SER A 251 0.93 -8.65 9.76
C SER A 251 -0.14 -9.45 8.99
N PRO A 252 -1.24 -9.88 9.63
CA PRO A 252 -2.21 -10.79 9.01
C PRO A 252 -2.72 -10.36 7.63
N GLY A 253 -2.51 -11.22 6.64
CA GLY A 253 -3.02 -11.06 5.27
C GLY A 253 -2.32 -10.00 4.43
N VAL A 254 -1.26 -9.34 4.92
CA VAL A 254 -0.61 -8.26 4.16
C VAL A 254 0.02 -8.78 2.87
N LEU A 255 0.83 -9.83 2.96
CA LEU A 255 1.46 -10.44 1.77
C LEU A 255 0.43 -11.09 0.83
N ASP A 256 -0.70 -11.54 1.38
CA ASP A 256 -1.79 -12.18 0.63
C ASP A 256 -2.58 -11.17 -0.21
N SER A 257 -2.59 -9.90 0.19
CA SER A 257 -3.55 -8.89 -0.30
C SER A 257 -3.53 -8.73 -1.83
N VAL A 258 -2.37 -8.45 -2.42
CA VAL A 258 -2.19 -8.24 -3.86
C VAL A 258 -2.54 -9.50 -4.68
N PRO A 259 -1.95 -10.68 -4.44
CA PRO A 259 -2.26 -11.87 -5.23
C PRO A 259 -3.71 -12.32 -5.07
N VAL A 260 -4.27 -12.26 -3.86
CA VAL A 260 -5.66 -12.69 -3.63
C VAL A 260 -6.65 -11.74 -4.33
N LYS A 261 -6.49 -10.42 -4.20
CA LYS A 261 -7.33 -9.45 -4.94
C LYS A 261 -7.24 -9.65 -6.45
N GLY A 262 -6.05 -9.95 -6.97
CA GLY A 262 -5.85 -10.32 -8.38
C GLY A 262 -6.70 -11.53 -8.79
N SER A 263 -6.64 -12.61 -8.01
CA SER A 263 -7.40 -13.85 -8.28
C SER A 263 -8.91 -13.69 -8.17
N TRP A 264 -9.42 -12.76 -7.37
CA TRP A 264 -10.86 -12.52 -7.28
C TRP A 264 -11.41 -11.86 -8.56
N LYS A 265 -10.63 -10.97 -9.17
CA LYS A 265 -11.03 -10.30 -10.43
C LYS A 265 -10.74 -11.15 -11.67
N ARG A 266 -9.73 -12.02 -11.61
CA ARG A 266 -9.37 -12.95 -12.68
C ARG A 266 -9.12 -14.34 -12.10
N PRO A 267 -10.19 -15.10 -11.78
CA PRO A 267 -10.05 -16.43 -11.23
C PRO A 267 -9.40 -17.37 -12.25
N THR A 268 -8.51 -18.23 -11.78
CA THR A 268 -7.88 -19.30 -12.56
C THR A 268 -8.43 -20.66 -12.12
N PRO A 269 -8.44 -21.67 -13.01
CA PRO A 269 -8.91 -23.02 -12.65
C PRO A 269 -8.09 -23.64 -11.51
N GLU A 270 -6.79 -23.36 -11.49
CA GLU A 270 -5.86 -23.84 -10.47
C GLU A 270 -5.24 -22.67 -9.70
N PRO A 271 -4.96 -22.84 -8.38
CA PRO A 271 -4.26 -21.83 -7.61
C PRO A 271 -2.86 -21.57 -8.17
N LEU A 272 -2.60 -20.34 -8.58
CA LEU A 272 -1.28 -19.92 -9.03
C LEU A 272 -0.31 -19.79 -7.84
N PRO A 273 0.99 -20.04 -8.02
CA PRO A 273 1.98 -19.64 -7.04
C PRO A 273 2.00 -18.11 -6.89
N VAL A 274 2.42 -17.67 -5.71
CA VAL A 274 2.50 -16.26 -5.28
C VAL A 274 3.93 -15.83 -4.97
N GLY A 275 4.89 -16.71 -5.22
CA GLY A 275 6.30 -16.42 -5.04
C GLY A 275 7.19 -17.59 -5.44
N ILE A 276 8.48 -17.37 -5.30
CA ILE A 276 9.54 -18.33 -5.57
C ILE A 276 10.61 -18.19 -4.49
N ARG A 277 11.12 -19.33 -4.02
CA ARG A 277 12.29 -19.42 -3.15
C ARG A 277 13.43 -20.06 -3.92
N ILE A 278 14.59 -19.40 -3.92
CA ILE A 278 15.82 -19.90 -4.53
C ILE A 278 16.82 -20.17 -3.40
N PRO A 279 17.29 -21.42 -3.22
CA PRO A 279 18.25 -21.75 -2.18
C PRO A 279 19.52 -20.92 -2.28
N SER A 280 20.04 -20.51 -1.13
CA SER A 280 21.35 -19.88 -1.02
C SER A 280 22.48 -20.93 -1.10
N SER A 281 23.69 -20.49 -1.45
CA SER A 281 24.88 -21.34 -1.42
C SER A 281 25.32 -21.72 -0.01
N SER A 282 24.86 -21.01 1.04
CA SER A 282 25.15 -21.34 2.43
C SER A 282 24.37 -22.56 2.92
N GLY A 283 23.30 -22.95 2.20
CA GLY A 283 22.39 -24.03 2.59
C GLY A 283 21.44 -23.64 3.73
N LYS A 284 21.49 -22.38 4.19
CA LYS A 284 20.66 -21.87 5.27
C LYS A 284 19.40 -21.22 4.70
N LYS A 285 18.23 -21.64 5.20
CA LYS A 285 16.92 -21.13 4.75
C LYS A 285 16.79 -19.62 4.98
N GLU A 286 17.42 -19.09 6.03
CA GLU A 286 17.46 -17.67 6.36
C GLU A 286 18.24 -16.82 5.36
N ASP A 287 19.09 -17.43 4.53
CA ASP A 287 19.85 -16.76 3.48
C ASP A 287 19.18 -16.90 2.10
N ASP A 288 18.19 -17.78 1.95
CA ASP A 288 17.51 -18.02 0.67
C ASP A 288 16.89 -16.74 0.08
N ALA A 289 16.99 -16.60 -1.24
CA ALA A 289 16.29 -15.56 -1.95
C ALA A 289 14.80 -15.87 -1.98
N ILE A 290 13.98 -14.87 -1.69
CA ILE A 290 12.52 -14.95 -1.74
C ILE A 290 12.02 -13.81 -2.62
N VAL A 291 11.28 -14.16 -3.67
CA VAL A 291 10.62 -13.18 -4.53
C VAL A 291 9.13 -13.49 -4.51
N LEU A 292 8.33 -12.55 -4.03
CA LEU A 292 6.88 -12.65 -4.04
C LEU A 292 6.32 -11.89 -5.24
N PHE A 293 5.21 -12.38 -5.79
CA PHE A 293 4.60 -11.81 -6.97
C PHE A 293 3.10 -12.08 -7.06
N ALA A 294 2.42 -11.31 -7.90
CA ALA A 294 1.10 -11.59 -8.42
C ALA A 294 1.18 -11.70 -9.94
N VAL A 295 0.72 -12.82 -10.50
CA VAL A 295 0.71 -13.04 -11.96
C VAL A 295 -0.16 -11.99 -12.68
N SER A 296 -1.20 -11.51 -12.00
CA SER A 296 -2.05 -10.41 -12.46
C SER A 296 -2.70 -9.72 -11.27
N CYS A 297 -2.72 -8.39 -11.26
CA CYS A 297 -3.56 -7.59 -10.36
C CYS A 297 -4.12 -6.41 -11.14
N ILE A 298 -5.26 -6.60 -11.82
CA ILE A 298 -5.79 -5.61 -12.77
C ILE A 298 -6.11 -4.26 -12.14
N SER A 299 -6.28 -4.19 -10.82
CA SER A 299 -6.46 -2.92 -10.11
C SER A 299 -5.23 -2.03 -10.26
N ILE A 300 -4.03 -2.63 -10.35
CA ILE A 300 -2.75 -1.96 -10.52
C ILE A 300 -2.33 -1.98 -12.02
N SER A 301 -2.16 -3.16 -12.61
CA SER A 301 -1.86 -3.35 -14.05
C SER A 301 -2.15 -4.79 -14.47
N ASP A 302 -2.22 -5.02 -15.77
CA ASP A 302 -2.23 -6.34 -16.42
C ASP A 302 -0.85 -7.04 -16.51
N LYS A 303 0.21 -6.45 -15.96
CA LYS A 303 1.57 -7.00 -15.96
C LYS A 303 1.76 -8.06 -14.86
N PHE A 304 2.76 -8.91 -15.04
CA PHE A 304 3.27 -9.77 -13.96
C PHE A 304 3.97 -8.90 -12.92
N LEU A 305 3.45 -8.83 -11.70
CA LEU A 305 3.91 -7.88 -10.68
C LEU A 305 4.75 -8.58 -9.61
N ILE A 306 6.04 -8.26 -9.52
CA ILE A 306 6.85 -8.59 -8.35
C ILE A 306 6.43 -7.65 -7.21
N THR A 307 6.00 -8.23 -6.10
CA THR A 307 5.50 -7.49 -4.94
C THR A 307 6.56 -7.30 -3.87
N HIS A 308 7.52 -8.22 -3.76
CA HIS A 308 8.62 -8.15 -2.79
C HIS A 308 9.86 -8.92 -3.28
N ILE A 309 11.06 -8.40 -2.99
CA ILE A 309 12.34 -9.07 -3.19
C ILE A 309 13.14 -9.11 -1.88
N SER A 310 13.57 -10.31 -1.47
CA SER A 310 14.46 -10.53 -0.32
C SER A 310 15.66 -11.36 -0.74
N ASN A 311 16.88 -10.88 -0.48
CA ASN A 311 18.16 -11.59 -0.70
C ASN A 311 18.41 -12.09 -2.14
N LEU A 312 17.75 -11.55 -3.15
CA LEU A 312 18.01 -11.93 -4.54
C LEU A 312 19.34 -11.35 -5.02
N SER A 313 20.28 -12.23 -5.37
CA SER A 313 21.54 -11.81 -5.97
C SER A 313 21.45 -11.66 -7.50
N PRO A 314 22.30 -10.82 -8.11
CA PRO A 314 22.46 -10.74 -9.57
C PRO A 314 22.64 -12.08 -10.28
N TYR A 315 23.31 -13.04 -9.64
CA TYR A 315 23.60 -14.37 -10.21
C TYR A 315 22.37 -15.29 -10.25
N GLN A 316 21.41 -15.09 -9.36
CA GLN A 316 20.16 -15.87 -9.32
C GLN A 316 19.10 -15.30 -10.27
N LEU A 317 19.29 -14.08 -10.78
CA LEU A 317 18.31 -13.40 -11.62
C LEU A 317 17.95 -14.18 -12.91
N PRO A 318 18.88 -14.81 -13.65
CA PRO A 318 18.51 -15.60 -14.83
C PRO A 318 17.56 -16.76 -14.51
N LEU A 319 17.78 -17.45 -13.38
CA LEU A 319 16.92 -18.54 -12.92
C LEU A 319 15.52 -18.03 -12.55
N LEU A 320 15.45 -16.92 -11.79
CA LEU A 320 14.20 -16.27 -11.45
C LEU A 320 13.39 -15.92 -12.69
N LEU A 321 14.03 -15.27 -13.67
CA LEU A 321 13.36 -14.80 -14.87
C LEU A 321 12.87 -15.96 -15.75
N SER A 322 13.66 -17.03 -15.88
CA SER A 322 13.25 -18.26 -16.58
C SER A 322 12.03 -18.92 -15.92
N ALA A 323 11.99 -18.95 -14.59
CA ALA A 323 10.83 -19.47 -13.86
C ALA A 323 9.59 -18.60 -14.08
N ILE A 324 9.73 -17.26 -14.03
CA ILE A 324 8.65 -16.32 -14.32
C ILE A 324 8.15 -16.47 -15.75
N ASP A 325 9.05 -16.56 -16.74
CA ASP A 325 8.72 -16.74 -18.16
C ASP A 325 7.90 -18.03 -18.37
N SER A 326 8.29 -19.12 -17.70
CA SER A 326 7.60 -20.41 -17.73
C SER A 326 6.20 -20.32 -17.11
N LEU A 327 6.08 -19.66 -15.96
CA LEU A 327 4.80 -19.46 -15.28
C LEU A 327 3.85 -18.56 -16.09
N ALA A 328 4.36 -17.44 -16.59
CA ALA A 328 3.59 -16.51 -17.41
C ALA A 328 3.06 -17.19 -18.68
N SER A 329 3.88 -17.99 -19.36
CA SER A 329 3.53 -18.70 -20.61
C SER A 329 2.53 -19.84 -20.42
N SER A 330 2.50 -20.47 -19.24
CA SER A 330 1.57 -21.56 -18.90
C SER A 330 0.27 -21.06 -18.28
N SER A 331 0.26 -19.84 -17.74
CA SER A 331 -0.94 -19.22 -17.20
C SER A 331 -1.92 -18.88 -18.31
N THR A 332 -3.22 -18.98 -18.05
CA THR A 332 -4.26 -18.46 -18.97
C THR A 332 -4.29 -16.93 -19.05
N LEU A 333 -3.50 -16.25 -18.21
CA LEU A 333 -3.43 -14.80 -18.10
C LEU A 333 -2.42 -14.18 -19.08
N CYS A 334 -1.40 -14.96 -19.49
CA CYS A 334 -0.40 -14.62 -20.49
C CYS A 334 0.13 -13.17 -20.43
N PRO A 335 0.67 -12.69 -19.28
CA PRO A 335 1.22 -11.33 -19.22
C PRO A 335 2.42 -11.20 -20.18
N ALA A 336 2.44 -10.12 -20.96
CA ALA A 336 3.52 -9.85 -21.92
C ALA A 336 4.75 -9.17 -21.29
N GLU A 337 4.53 -8.50 -20.16
CA GLU A 337 5.55 -7.75 -19.44
C GLU A 337 5.51 -8.08 -17.95
N GLY A 338 6.68 -8.03 -17.33
CA GLY A 338 6.84 -8.02 -15.89
C GLY A 338 7.13 -6.63 -15.36
N TRP A 339 6.85 -6.43 -14.08
CA TRP A 339 6.95 -5.15 -13.40
C TRP A 339 7.39 -5.30 -11.95
N ALA A 340 8.34 -4.47 -11.51
CA ALA A 340 8.83 -4.41 -10.13
C ALA A 340 8.99 -2.95 -9.69
N TRP A 341 8.70 -2.65 -8.42
CA TRP A 341 8.80 -1.30 -7.85
C TRP A 341 9.93 -1.24 -6.83
N ASP A 342 10.42 -0.02 -6.56
CA ASP A 342 11.37 0.27 -5.47
C ASP A 342 12.68 -0.54 -5.50
N LEU A 343 13.24 -0.74 -6.70
CA LEU A 343 14.59 -1.29 -6.88
C LEU A 343 15.65 -0.18 -7.07
N GLY A 344 15.24 1.08 -7.01
CA GLY A 344 16.04 2.23 -7.42
C GLY A 344 16.20 2.35 -8.94
N LEU A 345 16.86 3.43 -9.38
CA LEU A 345 17.17 3.65 -10.80
C LEU A 345 18.46 2.94 -11.26
N SER A 346 19.27 2.51 -10.29
CA SER A 346 20.58 1.88 -10.47
C SER A 346 20.87 0.97 -9.28
N GLY A 347 21.77 0.00 -9.46
CA GLY A 347 22.17 -0.95 -8.44
C GLY A 347 22.51 -2.29 -9.10
N GLU A 348 23.21 -3.16 -8.37
CA GLU A 348 23.74 -4.40 -8.96
C GLU A 348 22.62 -5.27 -9.57
N LEU A 349 21.48 -5.38 -8.90
CA LEU A 349 20.33 -6.16 -9.38
C LEU A 349 19.68 -5.51 -10.62
N VAL A 350 19.55 -4.18 -10.63
CA VAL A 350 19.02 -3.42 -11.78
C VAL A 350 19.94 -3.58 -12.99
N ASP A 351 21.26 -3.49 -12.78
CA ASP A 351 22.25 -3.64 -13.83
C ASP A 351 22.30 -5.08 -14.35
N ALA A 352 22.11 -6.08 -13.48
CA ALA A 352 21.95 -7.47 -13.87
C ALA A 352 20.72 -7.69 -14.75
N TRP A 353 19.61 -6.99 -14.47
CA TRP A 353 18.41 -7.01 -15.30
C TRP A 353 18.67 -6.41 -16.67
N LYS A 354 19.28 -5.22 -16.73
CA LYS A 354 19.63 -4.54 -17.99
C LYS A 354 20.56 -5.36 -18.89
N LYS A 355 21.39 -6.24 -18.30
CA LYS A 355 22.28 -7.15 -19.03
C LYS A 355 21.57 -8.38 -19.61
N GLN A 356 20.32 -8.63 -19.26
CA GLN A 356 19.55 -9.74 -19.83
C GLN A 356 19.16 -9.40 -21.27
N ALA A 357 19.70 -10.17 -22.22
CA ALA A 357 19.44 -9.99 -23.64
C ALA A 357 17.94 -10.09 -23.95
N GLU A 358 17.48 -9.29 -24.92
CA GLU A 358 16.11 -9.33 -25.48
C GLU A 358 14.98 -8.96 -24.50
N ARG A 359 15.28 -8.61 -23.25
CA ARG A 359 14.25 -8.28 -22.23
C ARG A 359 13.72 -6.85 -22.28
N GLU A 360 14.27 -5.99 -23.14
CA GLU A 360 13.81 -4.61 -23.35
C GLU A 360 13.59 -3.83 -22.04
N VAL A 361 14.56 -3.95 -21.12
CA VAL A 361 14.42 -3.47 -19.74
C VAL A 361 14.36 -1.96 -19.69
N ARG A 362 13.31 -1.45 -19.04
CA ARG A 362 13.09 -0.01 -18.82
C ARG A 362 13.08 0.26 -17.32
N VAL A 363 13.91 1.21 -16.91
CA VAL A 363 13.99 1.65 -15.51
C VAL A 363 13.78 3.15 -15.47
N ARG A 364 12.81 3.60 -14.69
CA ARG A 364 12.47 5.03 -14.59
C ARG A 364 11.74 5.33 -13.28
N ARG A 365 11.55 6.61 -13.01
CA ARG A 365 10.58 7.05 -12.01
C ARG A 365 9.16 6.78 -12.51
N ARG A 366 8.27 6.33 -11.63
CA ARG A 366 6.84 6.17 -11.91
C ARG A 366 6.19 7.52 -12.20
N GLU A 367 5.14 7.49 -13.02
CA GLU A 367 4.43 8.66 -13.51
C GLU A 367 3.67 9.39 -12.38
N GLU A 368 3.47 10.70 -12.51
CA GLU A 368 2.69 11.47 -11.52
C GLU A 368 1.23 11.02 -11.47
N ILE A 369 0.62 10.78 -12.63
CA ILE A 369 -0.79 10.41 -12.72
C ILE A 369 -0.89 8.94 -13.09
N GLY A 370 -1.62 8.17 -12.28
CA GLY A 370 -1.77 6.72 -12.46
C GLY A 370 -0.50 5.89 -12.21
N GLY A 371 0.57 6.50 -11.68
CA GLY A 371 1.82 5.79 -11.37
C GLY A 371 1.86 5.21 -9.95
N HIS A 372 0.78 5.35 -9.16
CA HIS A 372 0.70 4.89 -7.79
C HIS A 372 1.85 5.40 -6.91
N LEU A 373 2.18 6.69 -6.90
CA LEU A 373 3.33 7.20 -6.14
C LEU A 373 3.18 6.97 -4.63
N LEU A 374 4.23 6.52 -3.95
CA LEU A 374 4.18 6.25 -2.51
C LEU A 374 4.18 7.54 -1.71
N GLY A 375 3.05 7.90 -1.12
CA GLY A 375 2.95 9.00 -0.16
C GLY A 375 3.08 8.48 1.26
N VAL A 376 3.92 9.12 2.08
CA VAL A 376 4.19 8.72 3.47
C VAL A 376 3.90 9.88 4.43
N ALA A 377 3.18 9.60 5.51
CA ALA A 377 2.93 10.52 6.61
C ALA A 377 3.51 9.95 7.91
N TRP A 378 4.42 10.70 8.52
CA TRP A 378 5.06 10.40 9.80
C TRP A 378 4.31 11.07 10.95
N TYR A 379 4.03 10.32 12.03
CA TYR A 379 3.28 10.83 13.19
C TYR A 379 4.12 11.04 14.45
N GLY A 380 5.45 11.00 14.36
CA GLY A 380 6.32 11.44 15.44
C GLY A 380 6.47 12.95 15.53
N ASP A 381 7.19 13.37 16.56
CA ASP A 381 7.62 14.75 16.82
C ASP A 381 8.98 15.10 16.16
N ASP A 382 9.71 14.10 15.69
CA ASP A 382 10.94 14.21 14.91
C ASP A 382 10.72 14.01 13.40
N GLU A 383 11.80 13.88 12.63
CA GLU A 383 11.75 13.46 11.24
C GLU A 383 11.76 11.93 11.14
N GLY A 384 10.89 11.38 10.29
CA GLY A 384 10.75 9.95 10.10
C GLY A 384 10.40 9.58 8.66
N LYS A 385 10.83 8.38 8.26
CA LYS A 385 10.59 7.85 6.91
C LYS A 385 10.15 6.39 6.94
N LEU A 386 9.45 5.97 5.89
CA LEU A 386 9.11 4.57 5.67
C LEU A 386 10.34 3.83 5.08
N GLY A 387 10.74 2.72 5.69
CA GLY A 387 11.94 1.99 5.32
C GLY A 387 11.83 1.11 4.07
N ASN A 388 10.62 0.92 3.53
CA ASN A 388 10.35 0.08 2.37
C ASN A 388 9.30 0.73 1.46
N GLY A 389 9.49 0.68 0.15
CA GLY A 389 8.60 1.25 -0.87
C GLY A 389 8.07 0.23 -1.88
N GLU A 390 8.18 -1.06 -1.57
CA GLU A 390 7.61 -2.13 -2.37
C GLU A 390 6.09 -2.27 -2.19
N ILE A 391 5.44 -2.84 -3.20
CA ILE A 391 3.97 -2.85 -3.31
C ILE A 391 3.26 -3.97 -2.52
N TRP A 392 3.99 -4.87 -1.86
CA TRP A 392 3.39 -5.97 -1.09
C TRP A 392 2.44 -5.51 0.03
N SER A 393 2.53 -4.25 0.44
CA SER A 393 1.68 -3.65 1.47
C SER A 393 0.47 -2.88 0.92
N TRP A 394 0.24 -2.92 -0.40
CA TRP A 394 -0.91 -2.32 -1.08
C TRP A 394 -2.24 -2.81 -0.53
N ALA A 395 -3.23 -1.90 -0.48
CA ALA A 395 -4.59 -2.22 -0.11
C ALA A 395 -5.56 -1.51 -1.05
#